data_AF-A0A9P7AGL6-F1
#
_entry.id   AF-A0A9P7AGL6-F1
#
_cell.length_a   1.000
_cell.length_b   1.000
_cell.length_c   1.000
_cell.angle_alpha   90.00
_cell.angle_beta   90.00
_cell.angle_gamma   90.00
#
_symmetry.space_group_name_H-M   'P 1'
#
loop_
_entity.id
_entity.type
_entity.pdbx_description
1 polymer ?
#
loop_
_entity_poly.entity_id
_entity_poly.type
_entity_poly.pdbx_seq_one_letter_code
_entity_poly.pdbx_strand_id
1 'polypeptide(L)'
;MSDHNSASDSESNKQPPANEEDVAVLQSYLEQWRSAAASERKNILKAATMEAQTKAPVMSIVLFKACKAFHNHAKVKKLGKPPIKMGQKWTERSVVDTLRKKELLKKIEDKTGAKHRTKEMMNHYTVHLNRLMASLSPEDLEQAKETADE
;
A
#
# COMPACT_ATOMS: atom_id res chain seq x y z
N MET A 1 5.16 23.14 -39.75
CA MET A 1 4.38 22.09 -39.06
C MET A 1 5.26 20.86 -39.09
N SER A 2 6.12 20.69 -38.08
CA SER A 2 5.88 19.84 -36.89
C SER A 2 5.46 18.45 -37.37
N ASP A 3 6.28 17.41 -37.23
CA ASP A 3 6.54 16.79 -35.93
C ASP A 3 7.93 16.16 -35.80
N HIS A 4 8.62 16.52 -34.72
CA HIS A 4 9.65 15.71 -34.10
C HIS A 4 8.94 14.60 -33.30
N ASN A 5 9.24 13.33 -33.57
CA ASN A 5 8.85 12.23 -32.68
C ASN A 5 10.09 11.51 -32.19
N SER A 6 10.48 11.86 -30.96
CA SER A 6 11.56 11.28 -30.16
C SER A 6 11.30 9.81 -29.88
N ALA A 7 12.13 8.94 -30.45
CA ALA A 7 12.28 7.57 -29.96
C ALA A 7 12.95 7.61 -28.59
N SER A 8 12.30 6.98 -27.61
CA SER A 8 12.73 6.91 -26.21
C SER A 8 13.97 6.03 -26.07
N ASP A 9 15.10 6.62 -25.70
CA ASP A 9 16.22 5.90 -25.11
C ASP A 9 15.85 5.48 -23.69
N SER A 10 15.57 4.20 -23.51
CA SER A 10 15.53 3.56 -22.21
C SER A 10 16.96 3.37 -21.70
N GLU A 11 17.49 4.39 -21.02
CA GLU A 11 18.70 4.27 -20.21
C GLU A 11 18.45 3.25 -19.08
N SER A 12 18.88 2.02 -19.33
CA SER A 12 19.04 1.00 -18.30
C SER A 12 20.06 1.53 -17.28
N ASN A 13 19.58 1.92 -16.11
CA ASN A 13 20.38 2.33 -14.97
C ASN A 13 21.16 1.10 -14.45
N LYS A 14 22.25 0.75 -15.13
CA LYS A 14 23.18 -0.31 -14.73
C LYS A 14 24.09 0.28 -13.66
N GLN A 15 23.90 -0.17 -12.41
CA GLN A 15 24.87 0.09 -11.35
C GLN A 15 26.26 -0.36 -11.83
N PRO A 16 27.32 0.42 -11.61
CA PRO A 16 28.66 0.00 -11.98
C PRO A 16 29.02 -1.32 -11.29
N PRO A 17 29.78 -2.20 -11.96
CA PRO A 17 30.22 -3.47 -11.38
C PRO A 17 30.98 -3.19 -10.09
N ALA A 18 30.66 -3.94 -9.04
CA ALA A 18 31.28 -3.79 -7.72
C ALA A 18 32.79 -3.99 -7.81
N ASN A 19 33.55 -3.07 -7.21
CA ASN A 19 34.99 -3.16 -7.03
C ASN A 19 35.34 -4.46 -6.27
N GLU A 20 36.31 -5.24 -6.75
CA GLU A 20 36.79 -6.48 -6.13
C GLU A 20 37.28 -6.28 -4.67
N GLU A 21 37.82 -5.10 -4.36
CA GLU A 21 38.22 -4.71 -3.00
C GLU A 21 37.01 -4.58 -2.07
N ASP A 22 35.88 -4.06 -2.57
CA ASP A 22 34.65 -3.91 -1.77
C ASP A 22 34.04 -5.29 -1.45
N VAL A 23 34.16 -6.24 -2.38
CA VAL A 23 33.71 -7.62 -2.15
C VAL A 23 34.57 -8.29 -1.07
N ALA A 24 35.89 -8.10 -1.10
CA ALA A 24 36.80 -8.64 -0.08
C ALA A 24 36.51 -8.06 1.32
N VAL A 25 36.24 -6.76 1.41
CA VAL A 25 35.86 -6.09 2.67
C VAL A 25 34.53 -6.64 3.20
N LEU A 26 33.51 -6.79 2.35
CA LEU A 26 32.21 -7.33 2.76
C LEU A 26 32.30 -8.79 3.20
N GLN A 27 33.16 -9.60 2.56
CA GLN A 27 33.42 -10.98 2.98
C GLN A 27 34.05 -11.04 4.38
N SER A 28 35.01 -10.16 4.68
CA SER A 28 35.61 -10.06 6.02
C SER A 28 34.56 -9.72 7.10
N TYR A 29 33.64 -8.79 6.83
CA TYR A 29 32.55 -8.48 7.76
C TYR A 29 31.57 -9.63 7.96
N LEU A 30 31.29 -10.42 6.92
CA LEU A 30 30.43 -11.60 7.02
C LEU A 30 31.05 -12.70 7.88
N GLU A 31 32.37 -12.90 7.78
CA GLU A 31 33.11 -13.88 8.58
C GLU A 31 33.19 -13.47 10.05
N GLN A 32 33.40 -12.17 10.32
CA GLN A 32 33.31 -11.60 11.66
C GLN A 32 31.89 -11.71 12.23
N TRP A 33 30.85 -11.46 11.42
CA TRP A 33 29.45 -11.56 11.86
C TRP A 33 29.05 -13.00 12.22
N ARG A 34 29.53 -14.00 11.46
CA ARG A 34 29.30 -15.42 11.74
C ARG A 34 29.95 -15.85 13.05
N SER A 35 31.16 -15.35 13.32
CA SER A 35 31.95 -15.71 14.50
C SER A 35 31.57 -14.94 15.77
N ALA A 36 30.89 -13.79 15.65
CA ALA A 36 30.53 -12.94 16.78
C ALA A 36 29.27 -13.38 17.53
N ALA A 37 29.21 -13.01 18.82
CA ALA A 37 28.04 -13.18 19.67
C ALA A 37 26.87 -12.28 19.21
N ALA A 38 25.64 -12.66 19.58
CA ALA A 38 24.43 -11.95 19.13
C ALA A 38 24.40 -10.44 19.49
N SER A 39 25.02 -10.07 20.61
CA SER A 39 25.18 -8.67 21.06
C SER A 39 26.14 -7.87 20.16
N GLU A 40 27.15 -8.51 19.59
CA GLU A 40 28.24 -7.88 18.83
C GLU A 40 27.93 -7.82 17.33
N ARG A 41 27.14 -8.77 16.82
CA ARG A 41 26.64 -8.79 15.43
C ARG A 41 25.99 -7.47 15.00
N LYS A 42 25.30 -6.80 15.93
CA LYS A 42 24.66 -5.50 15.68
C LYS A 42 25.69 -4.39 15.44
N ASN A 43 26.81 -4.42 16.14
CA ASN A 43 27.89 -3.44 15.98
C ASN A 43 28.66 -3.68 14.68
N ILE A 44 28.92 -4.95 14.33
CA ILE A 44 29.56 -5.36 13.07
C ILE A 44 28.72 -4.93 11.87
N LEU A 45 27.40 -5.17 11.92
CA LEU A 45 26.50 -4.73 10.86
C LEU A 45 26.47 -3.20 10.71
N LYS A 46 26.50 -2.48 11.84
CA LYS A 46 26.54 -1.01 11.84
C LYS A 46 27.84 -0.48 11.22
N ALA A 47 28.98 -1.08 11.53
CA ALA A 47 30.28 -0.73 10.95
C ALA A 47 30.28 -0.96 9.43
N ALA A 48 29.87 -2.15 8.97
CA ALA A 48 29.76 -2.47 7.55
C ALA A 48 28.81 -1.52 6.81
N THR A 49 27.69 -1.12 7.44
CA THR A 49 26.73 -0.18 6.85
C THR A 49 27.31 1.23 6.74
N MET A 50 28.09 1.69 7.72
CA MET A 50 28.75 3.00 7.67
C MET A 50 29.82 3.03 6.58
N GLU A 51 30.61 1.98 6.43
CA GLU A 51 31.65 1.88 5.39
C GLU A 51 31.06 1.77 3.98
N ALA A 52 29.92 1.09 3.81
CA ALA A 52 29.19 1.09 2.54
C ALA A 52 28.54 2.45 2.23
N GLN A 53 28.08 3.18 3.25
CA GLN A 53 27.45 4.50 3.10
C GLN A 53 28.42 5.62 2.73
N THR A 54 29.69 5.53 3.12
CA THR A 54 30.71 6.52 2.71
C THR A 54 31.10 6.42 1.24
N LYS A 55 30.85 5.26 0.61
CA LYS A 55 31.15 4.99 -0.81
C LYS A 55 29.93 5.13 -1.73
N ALA A 56 28.71 5.05 -1.20
CA ALA A 56 27.50 5.31 -1.96
C ALA A 56 27.34 6.82 -2.24
N PRO A 57 26.87 7.24 -3.43
CA PRO A 57 26.54 8.64 -3.67
C PRO A 57 25.52 9.08 -2.62
N VAL A 58 25.88 10.08 -1.82
CA VAL A 58 25.02 10.66 -0.80
C VAL A 58 23.79 11.21 -1.52
N MET A 59 22.73 10.41 -1.59
CA MET A 59 21.43 10.91 -2.03
C MET A 59 21.12 12.11 -1.13
N SER A 60 20.87 13.25 -1.76
CA SER A 60 20.72 14.52 -1.07
C SER A 60 19.73 14.37 0.10
N ILE A 61 19.97 15.12 1.17
CA ILE A 61 19.07 15.15 2.35
C ILE A 61 17.61 15.40 1.93
N VAL A 62 17.40 16.08 0.80
CA VAL A 62 16.11 16.32 0.14
C VAL A 62 15.47 15.01 -0.35
N LEU A 63 16.21 14.15 -1.05
CA LEU A 63 15.77 12.81 -1.48
C LEU A 63 15.43 11.91 -0.28
N PHE A 64 16.24 11.95 0.79
CA PHE A 64 15.99 11.16 1.99
C PHE A 64 14.72 11.61 2.74
N LYS A 65 14.48 12.93 2.85
CA LYS A 65 13.24 13.48 3.42
C LYS A 65 12.01 13.13 2.57
N ALA A 66 12.11 13.16 1.25
CA ALA A 66 11.04 12.77 0.34
C ALA A 66 10.66 11.30 0.51
N CYS A 67 11.64 10.38 0.57
CA CYS A 67 11.40 8.96 0.81
C CYS A 67 10.75 8.69 2.17
N LYS A 68 11.14 9.44 3.22
CA LYS A 68 10.54 9.30 4.57
C LYS A 68 9.08 9.75 4.61
N ALA A 69 8.74 10.84 3.90
CA ALA A 69 7.37 11.31 3.74
C ALA A 69 6.50 10.25 3.04
N PHE A 70 6.99 9.64 1.95
CA PHE A 70 6.31 8.54 1.26
C PHE A 70 6.07 7.32 2.17
N HIS A 71 7.08 6.92 2.95
CA HIS A 71 6.98 5.74 3.81
C HIS A 71 5.99 5.93 4.97
N ASN A 72 5.92 7.13 5.56
CA ASN A 72 4.92 7.46 6.58
C ASN A 72 3.51 7.57 5.98
N HIS A 73 3.38 8.17 4.78
CA HIS A 73 2.09 8.29 4.11
C HIS A 73 1.49 6.92 3.74
N ALA A 74 2.35 5.95 3.40
CA ALA A 74 1.96 4.56 3.12
C ALA A 74 1.55 3.80 4.38
N LYS A 75 2.24 4.01 5.53
CA LYS A 75 1.87 3.39 6.82
C LYS A 75 0.57 3.94 7.38
N VAL A 76 0.34 5.25 7.28
CA VAL A 76 -0.91 5.92 7.72
C VAL A 76 -2.12 5.52 6.84
N LYS A 77 -1.90 5.06 5.61
CA LYS A 77 -2.97 4.48 4.77
C LYS A 77 -3.28 3.01 5.09
N LYS A 78 -2.35 2.28 5.73
CA LYS A 78 -2.49 0.85 6.06
C LYS A 78 -3.00 0.61 7.50
N LEU A 79 -2.77 1.56 8.40
CA LEU A 79 -3.49 1.63 9.68
C LEU A 79 -4.92 2.05 9.35
N GLY A 80 -5.85 1.12 9.49
CA GLY A 80 -7.27 1.30 9.17
C GLY A 80 -7.77 2.61 9.75
N LYS A 81 -7.95 3.61 8.87
CA LYS A 81 -8.82 4.73 9.20
C LYS A 81 -10.18 4.09 9.51
N PRO A 82 -10.79 4.36 10.67
CA PRO A 82 -12.20 4.01 10.83
C PRO A 82 -12.95 4.61 9.63
N PRO A 83 -14.02 3.98 9.15
CA PRO A 83 -14.74 4.36 7.93
C PRO A 83 -15.42 5.74 8.06
N ILE A 84 -14.66 6.81 8.26
CA ILE A 84 -15.17 8.08 8.75
C ILE A 84 -14.37 9.21 8.10
N LYS A 85 -15.00 9.91 7.17
CA LYS A 85 -14.69 11.32 6.94
C LYS A 85 -15.62 12.10 7.86
N MET A 86 -15.03 12.90 8.76
CA MET A 86 -15.75 13.87 9.59
C MET A 86 -16.76 14.65 8.73
N GLY A 87 -18.05 14.58 9.07
CA GLY A 87 -19.12 15.37 8.46
C GLY A 87 -20.23 14.59 7.75
N GLN A 88 -20.05 13.28 7.46
CA GLN A 88 -21.11 12.49 6.84
C GLN A 88 -21.87 11.69 7.91
N LYS A 89 -23.17 11.97 8.06
CA LYS A 89 -24.05 11.22 8.97
C LYS A 89 -24.11 9.76 8.52
N TRP A 90 -23.88 8.83 9.44
CA TRP A 90 -24.18 7.43 9.19
C TRP A 90 -25.68 7.27 9.00
N THR A 91 -26.04 6.46 8.02
CA THR A 91 -27.42 6.02 7.80
C THR A 91 -27.40 4.51 7.84
N GLU A 92 -28.52 3.90 8.22
CA GLU A 92 -28.71 2.45 8.15
C GLU A 92 -28.22 1.86 6.81
N ARG A 93 -28.56 2.54 5.71
CA ARG A 93 -28.08 2.21 4.36
C ARG A 93 -26.56 2.26 4.23
N SER A 94 -25.88 3.25 4.81
CA SER A 94 -24.41 3.34 4.73
C SER A 94 -23.71 2.30 5.60
N VAL A 95 -24.30 1.91 6.73
CA VAL A 95 -23.83 0.80 7.57
C VAL A 95 -23.91 -0.52 6.79
N VAL A 96 -25.07 -0.82 6.21
CA VAL A 96 -25.25 -2.03 5.40
C VAL A 96 -24.35 -2.02 4.17
N ASP A 97 -24.23 -0.87 3.50
CA ASP A 97 -23.33 -0.69 2.35
C ASP A 97 -21.89 -1.01 2.73
N THR A 98 -21.38 -0.49 3.85
CA THR A 98 -20.00 -0.71 4.29
C THR A 98 -19.75 -2.14 4.75
N LEU A 99 -20.66 -2.74 5.51
CA LEU A 99 -20.52 -4.11 6.01
C LEU A 99 -20.59 -5.14 4.87
N ARG A 100 -21.57 -5.01 3.97
CA ARG A 100 -21.86 -6.01 2.94
C ARG A 100 -21.30 -5.66 1.56
N LYS A 101 -20.48 -4.60 1.44
CA LYS A 101 -19.88 -4.15 0.17
C LYS A 101 -19.20 -5.26 -0.62
N LYS A 102 -18.35 -6.04 0.06
CA LYS A 102 -17.54 -7.09 -0.57
C LYS A 102 -18.42 -8.20 -1.12
N GLU A 103 -19.46 -8.58 -0.37
CA GLU A 103 -20.43 -9.60 -0.78
C GLU A 103 -21.25 -9.12 -1.97
N LEU A 104 -21.72 -7.87 -1.95
CA LEU A 104 -22.45 -7.25 -3.06
C LEU A 104 -21.61 -7.21 -4.33
N LEU A 105 -20.35 -6.77 -4.23
CA LEU A 105 -19.45 -6.72 -5.39
C LEU A 105 -19.21 -8.11 -5.98
N LYS A 106 -18.95 -9.11 -5.13
CA LYS A 106 -18.76 -10.49 -5.57
C LYS A 106 -20.02 -11.04 -6.25
N LYS A 107 -21.19 -10.83 -5.66
CA LYS A 107 -22.48 -11.28 -6.22
C LYS A 107 -22.80 -10.65 -7.58
N ILE A 108 -22.38 -9.41 -7.81
CA ILE A 108 -22.55 -8.72 -9.10
C ILE A 108 -21.58 -9.29 -10.12
N GLU A 109 -20.31 -9.47 -9.75
CA GLU A 109 -19.29 -10.07 -10.60
C GLU A 109 -19.72 -11.49 -11.05
N ASP A 110 -20.21 -12.32 -10.12
CA ASP A 110 -20.69 -13.68 -10.42
C ASP A 110 -21.91 -13.69 -11.36
N LYS A 111 -22.81 -12.70 -11.27
CA LYS A 111 -24.06 -12.66 -12.04
C LYS A 111 -23.93 -11.99 -13.40
N THR A 112 -23.10 -10.96 -13.50
CA THR A 112 -23.03 -10.08 -14.68
C THR A 112 -21.67 -10.14 -15.36
N GLY A 113 -20.64 -10.68 -14.71
CA GLY A 113 -19.26 -10.62 -15.20
C GLY A 113 -18.66 -9.22 -15.17
N ALA A 114 -19.39 -8.21 -14.67
CA ALA A 114 -18.91 -6.85 -14.60
C ALA A 114 -17.73 -6.78 -13.62
N LYS A 115 -16.60 -6.23 -14.08
CA LYS A 115 -15.42 -6.05 -13.22
C LYS A 115 -15.60 -4.87 -12.28
N HIS A 116 -14.89 -4.90 -11.16
CA HIS A 116 -14.87 -3.79 -10.23
C HIS A 116 -14.41 -2.49 -10.92
N ARG A 117 -15.08 -1.36 -10.61
CA ARG A 117 -14.85 0.00 -11.16
C ARG A 117 -15.34 0.26 -12.59
N THR A 118 -16.07 -0.65 -13.23
CA THR A 118 -16.76 -0.34 -14.48
C THR A 118 -18.05 0.44 -14.24
N LYS A 119 -18.52 1.19 -15.26
CA LYS A 119 -19.80 1.90 -15.21
C LYS A 119 -20.97 0.94 -14.99
N GLU A 120 -20.90 -0.23 -15.62
CA GLU A 120 -21.89 -1.31 -15.48
C GLU A 120 -21.97 -1.82 -14.04
N MET A 121 -20.83 -2.05 -13.38
CA MET A 121 -20.79 -2.43 -11.97
C MET A 121 -21.52 -1.42 -11.08
N MET A 122 -21.35 -0.12 -11.32
CA MET A 122 -22.02 0.93 -10.51
C MET A 122 -23.54 0.91 -10.69
N ASN A 123 -24.02 0.67 -11.92
CA ASN A 123 -25.46 0.57 -12.21
C ASN A 123 -26.07 -0.65 -11.50
N HIS A 124 -25.42 -1.81 -11.59
CA HIS A 124 -25.86 -3.02 -10.91
C HIS A 124 -25.77 -2.90 -9.38
N TYR A 125 -24.73 -2.22 -8.88
CA TYR A 125 -24.51 -2.04 -7.45
C TYR A 125 -25.70 -1.39 -6.75
N THR A 126 -26.19 -0.28 -7.29
CA THR A 126 -27.31 0.45 -6.69
C THR A 126 -28.58 -0.40 -6.66
N VAL A 127 -28.85 -1.16 -7.73
CA VAL A 127 -30.01 -2.08 -7.81
C VAL A 127 -29.89 -3.22 -6.81
N HIS A 128 -28.71 -3.84 -6.71
CA HIS A 128 -28.48 -4.96 -5.80
C HIS A 128 -28.48 -4.52 -4.34
N LEU A 129 -27.97 -3.33 -4.03
CA LEU A 129 -28.04 -2.74 -2.69
C LEU A 129 -29.49 -2.45 -2.29
N ASN A 130 -30.29 -1.83 -3.16
CA ASN A 130 -31.71 -1.59 -2.88
C ASN A 130 -32.48 -2.89 -2.65
N ARG A 131 -32.22 -3.92 -3.46
CA ARG A 131 -32.82 -5.25 -3.27
C ARG A 131 -32.39 -5.90 -1.96
N LEU A 132 -31.12 -5.75 -1.59
CA LEU A 132 -30.59 -6.27 -0.34
C LEU A 132 -31.26 -5.59 0.86
N MET A 133 -31.34 -4.26 0.86
CA MET A 133 -32.06 -3.49 1.89
C MET A 133 -33.51 -3.94 2.02
N ALA A 134 -34.21 -4.15 0.89
CA ALA A 134 -35.60 -4.62 0.90
C ALA A 134 -35.76 -6.08 1.38
N SER A 135 -34.69 -6.88 1.33
CA SER A 135 -34.70 -8.28 1.76
C SER A 135 -34.18 -8.51 3.18
N LEU A 136 -33.57 -7.49 3.80
CA LEU A 136 -33.07 -7.59 5.17
C LEU A 136 -34.26 -7.74 6.13
N SER A 137 -34.05 -8.50 7.20
CA SER A 137 -35.01 -8.59 8.29
C SER A 137 -35.10 -7.25 9.03
N PRO A 138 -36.25 -6.95 9.67
CA PRO A 138 -36.38 -5.76 10.51
C PRO A 138 -35.30 -5.68 11.60
N GLU A 139 -34.90 -6.82 12.15
CA GLU A 139 -33.84 -6.93 13.17
C GLU A 139 -32.47 -6.49 12.64
N ASP A 140 -32.08 -6.92 11.43
CA ASP A 140 -30.81 -6.52 10.81
C ASP A 140 -30.81 -5.00 10.50
N LEU A 141 -31.96 -4.44 10.13
CA LEU A 141 -32.12 -3.01 9.87
C LEU A 141 -32.06 -2.20 11.18
N GLU A 142 -32.63 -2.73 12.27
CA GLU A 142 -32.58 -2.10 13.59
C GLU A 142 -31.16 -2.07 14.16
N GLN A 143 -30.41 -3.17 14.04
CA GLN A 143 -28.99 -3.20 14.41
C GLN A 143 -28.16 -2.21 13.57
N ALA A 144 -28.42 -2.12 12.27
CA ALA A 144 -27.74 -1.17 11.40
C ALA A 144 -28.11 0.28 11.73
N LYS A 145 -29.31 0.53 12.24
CA LYS A 145 -29.75 1.84 12.71
C LYS A 145 -29.09 2.20 14.04
N GLU A 146 -29.04 1.29 15.00
CA GLU A 146 -28.33 1.48 16.28
C GLU A 146 -26.84 1.80 16.03
N THR A 147 -26.21 1.05 15.13
CA THR A 147 -24.81 1.29 14.72
C THR A 147 -24.63 2.63 13.98
N ALA A 148 -25.68 3.19 13.37
CA ALA A 148 -25.64 4.49 12.71
C ALA A 148 -25.83 5.67 13.68
N ASP A 149 -26.47 5.42 14.82
CA ASP A 149 -26.78 6.41 15.86
C ASP A 149 -25.66 6.50 16.93
N GLU A 150 -24.76 5.50 17.04
CA GLU A 150 -23.49 5.53 17.81
C GLU A 150 -22.41 6.43 17.19
#